data_AF-A0A353C6T3-F1
#
_entry.id   AF-A0A353C6T3-F1
#
_cell.length_a   1.000
_cell.length_b   1.000
_cell.length_c   1.000
_cell.angle_alpha   90.00
_cell.angle_beta   90.00
_cell.angle_gamma   90.00
#
_symmetry.space_group_name_H-M   'P 1'
#
loop_
_entity.id
_entity.type
_entity.pdbx_description
1 polymer ?
#
loop_
_entity_poly.entity_id
_entity_poly.type
_entity_poly.pdbx_seq_one_letter_code
_entity_poly.pdbx_strand_id
1 'polypeptide(L)'
;MINCGWKPEVTAVPMTAPWSAMNLPVKDNAIVWKSESNEFRAVHKEDKKSVTKNYTEALKSQGWQLGKFDQSGDRYYVDMSKGTEKLNLEFYDFNNTGVVITKQ
;
A
#
# COMPACT_ATOMS: atom_id res chain seq x y z
N MET A 1 -10.99 -27.07 -4.28
CA MET A 1 -10.13 -26.37 -3.30
C MET A 1 -8.73 -26.33 -3.87
N ILE A 2 -8.26 -25.17 -4.34
CA ILE A 2 -6.85 -24.95 -4.68
C ILE A 2 -6.45 -23.70 -3.90
N ASN A 3 -6.03 -23.92 -2.65
CA ASN A 3 -5.39 -22.89 -1.86
C ASN A 3 -3.94 -22.77 -2.37
N CYS A 4 -3.76 -22.04 -3.48
CA CYS A 4 -2.44 -21.81 -4.06
C CYS A 4 -1.60 -20.92 -3.12
N GLY A 5 -0.80 -21.57 -2.28
CA GLY A 5 0.67 -21.47 -2.24
C GLY A 5 1.34 -20.15 -1.85
N TRP A 6 0.65 -19.02 -1.82
CA TRP A 6 1.27 -17.74 -1.47
C TRP A 6 1.51 -17.66 0.03
N LYS A 7 2.78 -17.70 0.42
CA LYS A 7 3.27 -17.67 1.80
C LYS A 7 4.41 -16.64 1.88
N PRO A 8 4.09 -15.33 1.89
CA PRO A 8 5.13 -14.33 2.02
C PRO A 8 5.84 -14.49 3.37
N GLU A 9 7.15 -14.31 3.40
CA GLU A 9 8.00 -14.42 4.60
C GLU A 9 7.85 -13.18 5.50
N VAL A 10 6.62 -12.87 5.91
CA VAL A 10 6.29 -11.74 6.79
C VAL A 10 5.33 -12.18 7.90
N THR A 11 5.48 -11.57 9.07
CA THR A 11 4.55 -11.79 10.19
C THR A 11 3.39 -10.82 10.08
N ALA A 12 2.16 -11.35 10.03
CA ALA A 12 0.97 -10.52 10.01
C ALA A 12 0.83 -9.72 11.32
N VAL A 13 0.52 -8.44 11.21
CA VAL A 13 0.20 -7.56 12.35
C VAL A 13 -1.20 -6.98 12.18
N PRO A 14 -1.91 -6.68 13.27
CA PRO A 14 -3.19 -5.98 13.17
C PRO A 14 -3.00 -4.60 12.55
N MET A 15 -3.92 -4.22 11.66
CA MET A 15 -3.97 -2.85 11.14
C MET A 15 -4.58 -1.92 12.20
N THR A 16 -3.88 -0.83 12.49
CA THR A 16 -4.19 0.15 13.54
C THR A 16 -4.36 1.54 12.94
N ALA A 17 -4.87 2.48 13.75
CA ALA A 17 -4.96 3.88 13.34
C ALA A 17 -3.56 4.49 13.10
N PRO A 18 -3.40 5.38 12.11
CA PRO A 18 -4.45 5.99 11.28
C PRO A 18 -4.91 5.13 10.10
N TRP A 19 -4.19 4.07 9.74
CA TRP A 19 -4.38 3.29 8.52
C TRP A 19 -5.71 2.55 8.44
N SER A 20 -6.17 2.04 9.58
CA SER A 20 -7.49 1.39 9.68
C SER A 20 -8.65 2.31 9.32
N ALA A 21 -8.47 3.63 9.38
CA ALA A 21 -9.47 4.63 8.99
C ALA A 21 -9.33 5.10 7.53
N MET A 22 -8.27 4.70 6.83
CA MET A 22 -7.94 5.18 5.47
C MET A 22 -8.46 4.27 4.35
N ASN A 23 -9.35 3.33 4.67
CA ASN A 23 -9.99 2.40 3.72
C ASN A 23 -9.03 1.87 2.64
N LEU A 24 -7.82 1.48 3.05
CA LEU A 24 -6.79 0.98 2.13
C LEU A 24 -7.25 -0.36 1.53
N PRO A 25 -6.91 -0.67 0.26
CA PRO A 25 -7.39 -1.86 -0.44
C PRO A 25 -6.66 -3.14 0.00
N VAL A 26 -6.68 -3.43 1.30
CA VAL A 26 -6.11 -4.62 1.93
C VAL A 26 -7.24 -5.65 2.05
N LYS A 27 -7.25 -6.66 1.18
CA LYS A 27 -8.24 -7.74 1.16
C LYS A 27 -7.60 -9.09 1.54
N ASP A 28 -8.32 -10.20 1.40
CA ASP A 28 -7.84 -11.56 1.71
C ASP A 28 -6.57 -12.00 0.96
N ASN A 29 -6.17 -11.24 -0.06
CA ASN A 29 -4.96 -11.44 -0.86
C ASN A 29 -3.81 -10.51 -0.45
N ALA A 30 -3.91 -9.88 0.73
CA ALA A 30 -2.90 -9.01 1.28
C ALA A 30 -2.56 -9.38 2.73
N ILE A 31 -1.33 -9.13 3.15
CA ILE A 31 -0.90 -9.26 4.54
C ILE A 31 -0.29 -7.93 4.99
N VAL A 32 -0.87 -7.34 6.03
CA VAL A 32 -0.27 -6.19 6.73
C VAL A 32 0.83 -6.71 7.65
N TRP A 33 2.03 -6.15 7.52
CA TRP A 33 3.18 -6.57 8.33
C TRP A 33 3.86 -5.39 9.06
N LYS A 34 3.38 -4.16 8.83
CA LYS A 34 3.70 -2.99 9.66
C LYS A 34 2.52 -2.02 9.68
N SER A 35 2.19 -1.49 10.85
CA SER A 35 1.09 -0.52 11.06
C SER A 35 1.43 0.39 12.25
N GLU A 36 2.29 1.38 12.04
CA GLU A 36 2.74 2.38 13.03
C GLU A 36 2.15 3.76 12.71
N SER A 37 2.21 4.73 13.63
CA SER A 37 1.52 6.02 13.45
C SER A 37 1.90 6.80 12.16
N ASN A 38 3.13 6.61 11.67
CA ASN A 38 3.69 7.29 10.50
C ASN A 38 4.02 6.36 9.33
N GLU A 39 3.96 5.04 9.50
CA GLU A 39 4.32 4.06 8.48
C GLU A 39 3.39 2.85 8.42
N PHE A 40 2.96 2.49 7.22
CA PHE A 40 2.19 1.29 6.93
C PHE A 40 2.92 0.43 5.90
N ARG A 41 2.92 -0.89 6.10
CA ARG A 41 3.41 -1.85 5.11
C ARG A 41 2.46 -3.02 4.93
N ALA A 42 2.23 -3.36 3.66
CA ALA A 42 1.52 -4.56 3.27
C ALA A 42 2.25 -5.26 2.13
N VAL A 43 1.96 -6.55 1.97
CA VAL A 43 2.31 -7.34 0.80
C VAL A 43 1.03 -7.84 0.15
N HIS A 44 1.01 -7.94 -1.17
CA HIS A 44 -0.16 -8.29 -1.99
C HIS A 44 0.19 -9.39 -2.98
N LYS A 45 -0.78 -10.27 -3.27
CA LYS A 45 -0.65 -11.32 -4.31
C LYS A 45 -0.70 -10.73 -5.72
N GLU A 46 -1.32 -9.59 -5.91
CA GLU A 46 -1.45 -8.97 -7.23
C GLU A 46 -0.13 -8.35 -7.71
N ASP A 47 -0.09 -8.04 -9.00
CA ASP A 47 1.03 -7.35 -9.61
C ASP A 47 1.10 -5.87 -9.22
N LYS A 48 2.31 -5.32 -9.30
CA LYS A 48 2.63 -3.96 -8.86
C LYS A 48 1.76 -2.89 -9.51
N LYS A 49 1.39 -3.05 -10.78
CA LYS A 49 0.56 -2.09 -11.52
C LYS A 49 -0.87 -2.11 -10.99
N SER A 50 -1.45 -3.29 -10.78
CA SER A 50 -2.78 -3.46 -10.19
C SER A 50 -2.84 -2.89 -8.77
N VAL A 51 -1.85 -3.22 -7.92
CA VAL A 51 -1.78 -2.72 -6.55
C VAL A 51 -1.65 -1.20 -6.52
N THR A 52 -0.75 -0.62 -7.33
CA THR A 52 -0.57 0.84 -7.43
C THR A 52 -1.87 1.54 -7.84
N LYS A 53 -2.58 1.01 -8.85
CA LYS A 53 -3.87 1.54 -9.28
C LYS A 53 -4.89 1.49 -8.13
N ASN A 54 -5.04 0.34 -7.47
CA ASN A 54 -6.01 0.17 -6.39
C ASN A 54 -5.76 1.12 -5.22
N TYR A 55 -4.52 1.30 -4.79
CA TYR A 55 -4.17 2.22 -3.69
C TYR A 55 -4.43 3.68 -4.08
N THR A 56 -4.02 4.09 -5.28
CA THR A 56 -4.22 5.47 -5.72
C THR A 56 -5.70 5.79 -5.93
N GLU A 57 -6.50 4.86 -6.47
CA GLU A 57 -7.96 5.03 -6.60
C GLU A 57 -8.66 5.06 -5.23
N ALA A 58 -8.29 4.18 -4.30
CA ALA A 58 -8.85 4.18 -2.95
C ALA A 58 -8.59 5.51 -2.22
N LEU A 59 -7.36 6.03 -2.30
CA LEU A 59 -7.03 7.33 -1.70
C LEU A 59 -7.74 8.49 -2.42
N LYS A 60 -7.79 8.50 -3.76
CA LYS A 60 -8.53 9.51 -4.53
C LYS A 60 -10.01 9.56 -4.15
N SER A 61 -10.65 8.40 -3.97
CA SER A 61 -12.06 8.32 -3.54
C SER A 61 -12.32 8.95 -2.17
N GLN A 62 -11.27 9.10 -1.35
CA GLN A 62 -11.31 9.73 -0.03
C GLN A 62 -10.84 11.19 -0.06
N GLY A 63 -10.67 11.77 -1.25
CA GLY A 63 -10.31 13.18 -1.46
C GLY A 63 -8.81 13.47 -1.47
N TRP A 64 -7.94 12.44 -1.46
CA TRP A 64 -6.51 12.63 -1.66
C TRP A 64 -6.22 12.99 -3.13
N GLN A 65 -5.37 13.98 -3.33
CA GLN A 65 -4.93 14.43 -4.64
C GLN A 65 -3.60 13.78 -5.00
N LEU A 66 -3.46 13.36 -6.25
CA LEU A 66 -2.21 12.85 -6.78
C LEU A 66 -1.26 14.03 -7.02
N GLY A 67 -0.08 13.98 -6.40
CA GLY A 67 1.01 14.93 -6.61
C GLY A 67 1.94 14.43 -7.72
N LYS A 68 3.00 13.73 -7.33
CA LYS A 68 4.00 13.16 -8.24
C LYS A 68 3.81 11.66 -8.39
N PHE A 69 4.01 11.15 -9.61
CA PHE A 69 4.19 9.74 -9.89
C PHE A 69 5.57 9.58 -10.52
N ASP A 70 6.37 8.64 -10.01
CA ASP A 70 7.70 8.33 -10.54
C ASP A 70 7.89 6.83 -10.62
N GLN A 71 8.54 6.38 -11.69
CA GLN A 71 8.97 5.00 -11.86
C GLN A 71 10.50 5.00 -11.94
N SER A 72 11.14 4.54 -10.87
CA SER A 72 12.59 4.49 -10.77
C SER A 72 13.02 3.04 -10.55
N GLY A 73 13.62 2.46 -11.59
CA GLY A 73 13.99 1.04 -11.63
C GLY A 73 12.76 0.14 -11.51
N ASP A 74 12.79 -0.75 -10.52
CA ASP A 74 11.74 -1.71 -10.18
C ASP A 74 10.69 -1.16 -9.20
N ARG A 75 10.73 0.15 -8.89
CA ARG A 75 9.86 0.77 -7.89
C ARG A 75 8.98 1.86 -8.48
N TYR A 76 7.74 1.94 -8.00
CA TYR A 76 6.85 3.08 -8.25
C TYR A 76 6.74 3.91 -6.99
N TYR A 77 6.92 5.22 -7.12
CA TYR A 77 6.77 6.19 -6.05
C TYR A 77 5.60 7.10 -6.37
N VAL A 78 4.72 7.29 -5.40
CA VAL A 78 3.51 8.10 -5.55
C VAL A 78 3.35 9.04 -4.37
N ASP A 79 3.32 10.33 -4.65
CA ASP A 79 3.02 11.34 -3.64
C ASP A 79 1.53 11.67 -3.70
N MET A 80 0.87 11.68 -2.54
CA MET A 80 -0.54 12.04 -2.39
C MET A 80 -0.69 13.11 -1.32
N SER A 81 -1.62 14.05 -1.49
CA SER A 81 -1.87 15.12 -0.51
C SER A 81 -3.36 15.33 -0.24
N LYS A 82 -3.69 15.76 0.98
CA LYS A 82 -5.05 16.15 1.37
C LYS A 82 -4.97 17.27 2.41
N GLY A 83 -5.30 18.50 1.99
CA GLY A 83 -5.07 19.67 2.83
C GLY A 83 -3.58 19.85 3.15
N THR A 84 -3.22 19.88 4.42
CA THR A 84 -1.83 19.94 4.88
C THR A 84 -1.16 18.57 5.01
N GLU A 85 -1.92 17.48 4.93
CA GLU A 85 -1.38 16.11 5.04
C GLU A 85 -0.75 15.65 3.73
N LYS A 86 0.34 14.89 3.84
CA LYS A 86 1.08 14.30 2.72
C LYS A 86 1.42 12.84 3.00
N LEU A 87 1.35 12.03 1.94
CA LEU A 87 1.74 10.63 1.95
C LEU A 87 2.69 10.37 0.80
N ASN A 88 3.71 9.58 1.07
CA ASN A 88 4.55 8.97 0.05
C ASN A 88 4.24 7.48 0.03
N LEU A 89 3.91 6.95 -1.13
CA LEU A 89 3.68 5.54 -1.35
C LEU A 89 4.81 4.98 -2.20
N GLU A 90 5.32 3.83 -1.80
CA GLU A 90 6.30 3.06 -2.56
C GLU A 90 5.72 1.67 -2.87
N PHE A 91 5.83 1.27 -4.13
CA PHE A 91 5.43 -0.05 -4.60
C PHE A 91 6.65 -0.74 -5.21
N TYR A 92 6.95 -1.96 -4.79
CA TYR A 92 8.15 -2.69 -5.20
C TYR A 92 7.88 -4.19 -5.30
N ASP A 93 8.73 -4.91 -6.03
CA ASP A 93 8.56 -6.35 -6.22
C ASP A 93 9.00 -7.10 -4.95
N PHE A 94 8.04 -7.67 -4.23
CA PHE A 94 8.29 -8.47 -3.03
C PHE A 94 7.10 -9.39 -2.75
N ASN A 95 7.33 -10.71 -2.87
CA ASN A 95 6.26 -11.71 -2.79
C ASN A 95 5.03 -11.33 -3.65
N ASN A 96 5.31 -10.98 -4.92
CA ASN A 96 4.48 -10.27 -5.90
C ASN A 96 4.52 -8.74 -5.77
N THR A 97 3.98 -8.14 -4.70
CA THR A 97 4.11 -6.69 -4.51
C THR A 97 4.13 -6.28 -3.05
N GLY A 98 5.17 -5.54 -2.66
CA GLY A 98 5.24 -4.80 -1.41
C GLY A 98 4.72 -3.37 -1.57
N VAL A 99 4.05 -2.86 -0.54
CA VAL A 99 3.58 -1.49 -0.43
C VAL A 99 4.11 -0.90 0.86
N VAL A 100 4.70 0.29 0.78
CA VAL A 100 5.04 1.13 1.93
C VAL A 100 4.29 2.44 1.79
N ILE A 101 3.67 2.92 2.86
CA ILE A 101 3.06 4.25 2.93
C ILE A 101 3.66 4.98 4.12
N THR A 102 4.20 6.17 3.88
CA THR A 102 4.81 7.01 4.91
C THR A 102 4.13 8.36 4.97
N LYS A 103 3.71 8.79 6.16
CA LYS A 103 3.27 10.17 6.40
C LYS A 103 4.46 11.12 6.43
N GLN A 104 4.32 12.28 5.78
CA GLN A 104 5.30 13.37 5.83
C GLN A 104 4.85 14.47 6.80
#